data_AF-A0A1U7YQA8-F1
#
_entry.id   AF-A0A1U7YQA8-F1
#
_cell.length_a   1.000
_cell.length_b   1.000
_cell.length_c   1.000
_cell.angle_alpha   90.00
_cell.angle_beta   90.00
_cell.angle_gamma   90.00
#
_symmetry.space_group_name_H-M   'P 1'
#
loop_
_entity.id
_entity.type
_entity.pdbx_description
1 polymer ?
#
loop_
_entity_poly.entity_id
_entity_poly.type
_entity_poly.pdbx_seq_one_letter_code
_entity_poly.pdbx_strand_id
1 'polypeptide(L)'
;MDLRCVHCGVAVRTLFVQYSPGNIRLMKCENCKEVADEYIECETMILLIDLILHKQKAYRHLLYNTLNRHTVDFEGIWWKSSFVFLLLDACRILVLRRNGEYWGLSRSSWTSAWVCGKMLMDVLFENLVFICFLSIATRILLKSLPEVARYKDILLAIVVSSYFKVFFIAMMVWEFPASVVFIIDGFVLSSNVVALKVVTHSAMARCIGVCFIAHASKFLGNRVLEVPLSISLRYFSILGC
;
A
#
# COMPACT_ATOMS: atom_id res chain seq x y z
N MET A 1 14.96 10.72 -5.28
CA MET A 1 14.44 10.54 -6.65
C MET A 1 14.63 11.85 -7.42
N ASP A 2 14.56 11.85 -8.74
CA ASP A 2 14.56 13.10 -9.52
C ASP A 2 13.12 13.51 -9.88
N LEU A 3 12.90 14.81 -10.10
CA LEU A 3 11.62 15.34 -10.59
C LEU A 3 11.34 14.80 -11.99
N ARG A 4 10.07 14.48 -12.28
CA ARG A 4 9.68 13.85 -13.56
C ARG A 4 8.44 14.48 -14.16
N CYS A 5 8.38 14.47 -15.49
CA CYS A 5 7.19 14.90 -16.20
C CYS A 5 6.04 13.89 -16.01
N VAL A 6 4.84 14.39 -15.69
CA VAL A 6 3.65 13.54 -15.47
C VAL A 6 3.17 12.86 -16.74
N HIS A 7 3.44 13.44 -17.93
CA HIS A 7 3.03 12.90 -19.23
C HIS A 7 3.99 11.83 -19.77
N CYS A 8 5.27 12.15 -19.90
CA CYS A 8 6.25 11.24 -20.51
C CYS A 8 7.12 10.46 -19.52
N GLY A 9 7.16 10.85 -18.24
CA GLY A 9 7.96 10.19 -17.21
C GLY A 9 9.48 10.43 -17.29
N VAL A 10 9.92 11.27 -18.23
CA VAL A 10 11.32 11.72 -18.36
C VAL A 10 11.65 12.69 -17.22
N ALA A 11 12.90 12.65 -16.74
CA ALA A 11 13.40 13.55 -15.70
C ALA A 11 13.37 15.01 -16.18
N VAL A 12 13.01 15.92 -15.27
CA VAL A 12 12.92 17.36 -15.54
C VAL A 12 13.71 18.11 -14.47
N ARG A 13 14.39 19.19 -14.84
CA ARG A 13 15.22 19.98 -13.91
C ARG A 13 14.38 20.83 -12.95
N THR A 14 13.37 21.52 -13.48
CA THR A 14 12.49 22.41 -12.73
C THR A 14 11.04 22.24 -13.21
N LEU A 15 10.10 22.10 -12.29
CA LEU A 15 8.67 21.95 -12.63
C LEU A 15 7.96 23.30 -12.79
N PHE A 16 8.39 24.32 -12.04
CA PHE A 16 7.83 25.67 -12.10
C PHE A 16 8.94 26.68 -11.77
N VAL A 17 8.75 27.91 -12.25
CA VAL A 17 9.55 29.08 -11.87
C VAL A 17 8.66 30.03 -11.10
N GLN A 18 9.12 30.47 -9.94
CA GLN A 18 8.41 31.44 -9.13
C GLN A 18 8.96 32.84 -9.41
N TYR A 19 8.11 33.76 -9.87
CA TYR A 19 8.49 35.15 -10.12
C TYR A 19 8.23 36.06 -8.92
N SER A 20 7.16 35.79 -8.16
CA SER A 20 6.79 36.51 -6.93
C SER A 20 6.04 35.56 -5.98
N PRO A 21 5.89 35.87 -4.67
CA PRO A 21 5.07 35.04 -3.78
C PRO A 21 3.66 34.85 -4.36
N GLY A 22 3.29 33.59 -4.65
CA GLY A 22 2.02 33.24 -5.28
C GLY A 22 1.97 33.28 -6.82
N ASN A 23 2.96 33.89 -7.51
CA ASN A 23 3.03 33.87 -8.98
C ASN A 23 4.04 32.83 -9.45
N ILE A 24 3.52 31.64 -9.78
CA ILE A 24 4.29 30.54 -10.34
C ILE A 24 3.94 30.38 -11.82
N ARG A 25 4.93 30.01 -12.62
CA ARG A 25 4.75 29.62 -14.02
C ARG A 25 5.23 28.20 -14.20
N LEU A 26 4.34 27.32 -14.66
CA LEU A 26 4.69 25.93 -14.95
C LEU A 26 5.62 25.83 -16.16
N MET A 27 6.62 24.97 -16.04
CA MET A 27 7.59 24.72 -17.10
C MET A 27 7.08 23.64 -18.04
N LYS A 28 7.45 23.75 -19.32
CA LYS A 28 7.17 22.71 -20.32
C LYS A 28 8.28 21.68 -20.34
N CYS A 29 7.92 20.42 -20.56
CA CYS A 29 8.89 19.35 -20.72
C CYS A 29 9.61 19.46 -22.07
N GLU A 30 10.94 19.33 -22.08
CA GLU A 30 11.75 19.39 -23.30
C GLU A 30 11.41 18.26 -24.29
N ASN A 31 11.01 17.09 -23.78
CA ASN A 31 10.72 15.92 -24.59
C ASN A 31 9.31 15.94 -25.19
N CYS A 32 8.26 16.08 -24.36
CA CYS A 32 6.87 16.01 -24.83
C CYS A 32 6.26 17.37 -25.16
N LYS A 33 6.96 18.49 -24.89
CA LYS A 33 6.50 19.89 -25.11
C LYS A 33 5.24 20.32 -24.37
N GLU A 34 4.56 19.40 -23.70
CA GLU A 34 3.47 19.65 -22.76
C GLU A 34 3.97 20.24 -21.43
N VAL A 35 3.05 20.81 -20.66
CA VAL A 35 3.31 21.26 -19.28
C VAL A 35 3.84 20.07 -18.46
N ALA A 36 4.96 20.26 -17.76
CA ALA A 36 5.67 19.16 -17.11
C ALA A 36 4.86 18.51 -15.99
N ASP A 37 4.12 19.33 -15.23
CA ASP A 37 3.27 18.89 -14.14
C ASP A 37 2.11 19.88 -13.91
N GLU A 38 0.93 19.52 -14.44
CA GLU A 38 -0.31 20.30 -14.31
C GLU A 38 -0.90 20.27 -12.89
N TYR A 39 -0.59 19.23 -12.10
CA TYR A 39 -1.20 19.02 -10.79
C TYR A 39 -0.68 19.97 -9.71
N ILE A 40 0.37 20.76 -9.98
CA ILE A 40 0.92 21.74 -9.03
C ILE A 40 -0.06 22.89 -8.78
N GLU A 41 -0.84 23.28 -9.79
CA GLU A 41 -1.85 24.34 -9.69
C GLU A 41 -3.23 23.79 -9.30
N CYS A 42 -3.43 22.48 -9.40
CA CYS A 42 -4.70 21.85 -9.07
C CYS A 42 -4.90 21.71 -7.56
N GLU A 43 -6.17 21.81 -7.14
CA GLU A 43 -6.56 21.43 -5.79
C GLU A 43 -6.34 19.93 -5.54
N THR A 44 -6.03 19.58 -4.29
CA THR A 44 -5.77 18.19 -3.89
C THR A 44 -6.94 17.25 -4.20
N MET A 45 -8.18 17.74 -4.24
CA MET A 45 -9.36 16.93 -4.59
C MET A 45 -9.28 16.37 -6.01
N ILE A 46 -8.78 17.15 -6.97
CA ILE A 46 -8.62 16.71 -8.37
C ILE A 46 -7.56 15.60 -8.43
N LEU A 47 -6.47 15.76 -7.70
CA LEU A 47 -5.43 14.73 -7.58
C LEU A 47 -6.01 13.44 -7.00
N LEU A 48 -6.83 13.51 -5.94
CA LEU A 48 -7.46 12.35 -5.32
C LEU A 48 -8.40 11.61 -6.28
N ILE A 49 -9.22 12.35 -7.04
CA ILE A 49 -10.11 11.74 -8.05
C ILE A 49 -9.28 11.00 -9.11
N ASP A 50 -8.23 11.62 -9.62
CA ASP A 50 -7.37 11.01 -10.64
C ASP A 50 -6.58 9.81 -10.11
N LEU A 51 -6.23 9.81 -8.82
CA LEU A 51 -5.67 8.63 -8.15
C LEU A 51 -6.69 7.50 -8.08
N ILE A 52 -7.93 7.79 -7.65
CA ILE A 52 -9.04 6.82 -7.59
C ILE A 52 -9.35 6.25 -8.98
N LEU A 53 -9.19 7.03 -10.04
CA LEU A 53 -9.34 6.62 -11.43
C LEU A 53 -8.11 5.89 -12.00
N HIS A 54 -7.12 5.57 -11.16
CA HIS A 54 -5.87 4.88 -11.54
C HIS A 54 -5.08 5.59 -12.66
N LYS A 55 -5.20 6.92 -12.79
CA LYS A 55 -4.47 7.66 -13.83
C LYS A 55 -2.99 7.73 -13.49
N GLN A 56 -2.16 7.21 -14.40
CA GLN A 56 -0.71 7.13 -14.20
C GLN A 56 -0.05 8.50 -13.96
N LYS A 57 -0.61 9.58 -14.54
CA LYS A 57 -0.12 10.94 -14.35
C LYS A 57 -0.15 11.37 -12.88
N ALA A 58 -1.27 11.13 -12.19
CA ALA A 58 -1.44 11.45 -10.77
C ALA A 58 -0.48 10.65 -9.88
N TYR A 59 -0.24 9.37 -10.21
CA TYR A 59 0.78 8.57 -9.52
C TYR A 59 2.18 9.12 -9.72
N ARG A 60 2.52 9.62 -10.91
CA ARG A 60 3.83 10.26 -11.15
C ARG A 60 3.98 11.55 -10.37
N HIS A 61 2.94 12.40 -10.34
CA HIS A 61 2.93 13.60 -9.52
C HIS A 61 3.16 13.25 -8.05
N LEU A 62 2.31 12.38 -7.49
CA LEU A 62 2.38 11.97 -6.09
C LEU A 62 3.75 11.37 -5.73
N LEU A 63 4.21 10.38 -6.50
CA LEU A 63 5.42 9.61 -6.14
C LEU A 63 6.73 10.35 -6.43
N TYR A 64 6.82 11.11 -7.53
CA TYR A 64 8.09 11.74 -7.94
C TYR A 64 8.15 13.24 -7.68
N ASN A 65 7.02 13.95 -7.71
CA ASN A 65 7.03 15.42 -7.62
C ASN A 65 6.58 15.91 -6.24
N THR A 66 5.65 15.21 -5.58
CA THR A 66 5.19 15.53 -4.22
C THR A 66 6.11 14.91 -3.16
N LEU A 67 6.28 13.58 -3.17
CA LEU A 67 7.09 12.89 -2.16
C LEU A 67 8.57 13.30 -2.21
N ASN A 68 9.10 13.59 -3.40
CA ASN A 68 10.50 14.00 -3.55
C ASN A 68 10.76 15.44 -3.07
N ARG A 69 9.78 16.33 -3.20
CA ARG A 69 9.91 17.73 -2.75
C ARG A 69 10.00 17.84 -1.22
N HIS A 70 9.50 16.82 -0.52
CA HIS A 70 9.52 16.70 0.94
C HIS A 70 10.71 15.90 1.48
N THR A 71 11.76 15.68 0.67
CA THR A 71 12.94 14.85 1.01
C THR A 71 13.71 15.29 2.25
N VAL A 72 13.51 16.51 2.75
CA VAL A 72 14.08 16.97 4.03
C VAL A 72 13.46 16.24 5.24
N ASP A 73 12.24 15.68 5.09
CA ASP A 73 11.50 14.92 6.12
C ASP A 73 11.17 13.47 5.67
N PHE A 74 11.97 12.88 4.78
CA PHE A 74 11.68 11.55 4.22
C PHE A 74 11.44 10.49 5.30
N GLU A 75 12.24 10.52 6.38
CA GLU A 75 12.14 9.58 7.50
C GLU A 75 10.84 9.78 8.30
N GLY A 76 10.45 11.04 8.52
CA GLY A 76 9.19 11.37 9.19
C GLY A 76 7.97 10.92 8.39
N ILE A 77 7.96 11.13 7.07
CA ILE A 77 6.87 10.71 6.19
C ILE A 77 6.78 9.18 6.13
N TRP A 78 7.92 8.50 6.01
CA TRP A 78 7.95 7.05 5.95
C TRP A 78 7.38 6.41 7.22
N TRP A 79 7.80 6.89 8.41
CA TRP A 79 7.26 6.40 9.67
C TRP A 79 5.76 6.72 9.84
N LYS A 80 5.34 7.95 9.54
CA LYS A 80 3.92 8.37 9.61
C LYS A 80 3.04 7.50 8.70
N SER A 81 3.47 7.29 7.45
CA SER A 81 2.75 6.47 6.48
C SER A 81 2.70 5.00 6.91
N SER A 82 3.81 4.47 7.44
CA SER A 82 3.87 3.10 8.00
C SER A 82 2.90 2.91 9.17
N PHE A 83 2.85 3.88 10.10
CA PHE A 83 1.91 3.83 11.23
C PHE A 83 0.45 3.82 10.76
N VAL A 84 0.09 4.71 9.83
CA VAL A 84 -1.27 4.74 9.25
C VAL A 84 -1.58 3.43 8.54
N PHE A 85 -0.64 2.86 7.79
CA PHE A 85 -0.82 1.60 7.10
C PHE A 85 -1.07 0.43 8.07
N LEU A 86 -0.31 0.35 9.16
CA LEU A 86 -0.52 -0.65 10.22
C LEU A 86 -1.87 -0.47 10.91
N LEU A 87 -2.28 0.76 11.19
CA LEU A 87 -3.59 1.07 11.77
C LEU A 87 -4.73 0.59 10.86
N LEU A 88 -4.63 0.85 9.56
CA LEU A 88 -5.65 0.42 8.58
C LEU A 88 -5.71 -1.11 8.44
N ASP A 89 -4.58 -1.81 8.53
CA ASP A 89 -4.58 -3.28 8.59
C ASP A 89 -5.18 -3.82 9.89
N ALA A 90 -4.95 -3.16 11.04
CA ALA A 90 -5.62 -3.49 12.28
C ALA A 90 -7.15 -3.31 12.15
N CYS A 91 -7.61 -2.25 11.49
CA CYS A 91 -9.02 -2.05 11.16
C CYS A 91 -9.57 -3.19 10.30
N ARG A 92 -8.82 -3.63 9.27
CA ARG A 92 -9.20 -4.76 8.41
C ARG A 92 -9.44 -6.04 9.21
N ILE A 93 -8.50 -6.41 10.09
CA ILE A 93 -8.65 -7.60 10.94
C ILE A 93 -9.85 -7.46 11.87
N LEU A 94 -10.09 -6.26 12.42
CA LEU A 94 -11.26 -5.99 13.26
C LEU A 94 -12.58 -6.15 12.48
N VAL A 95 -12.66 -5.67 11.23
CA VAL A 95 -13.85 -5.87 10.36
C VAL A 95 -14.09 -7.36 10.14
N LEU A 96 -13.06 -8.10 9.72
CA LEU A 96 -13.16 -9.53 9.44
C LEU A 96 -13.54 -10.34 10.68
N ARG A 97 -13.03 -9.95 11.85
CA ARG A 97 -13.40 -10.54 13.13
C ARG A 97 -14.86 -10.29 13.48
N ARG A 98 -15.36 -9.06 13.29
CA ARG A 98 -16.77 -8.71 13.56
C ARG A 98 -17.73 -9.50 12.66
N ASN A 99 -17.38 -9.68 11.39
CA ASN A 99 -18.21 -10.39 10.42
C ASN A 99 -18.12 -11.93 10.53
N GLY A 100 -17.38 -12.47 11.51
CA GLY A 100 -17.36 -13.90 11.81
C GLY A 100 -16.56 -14.78 10.85
N GLU A 101 -15.96 -14.23 9.79
CA GLU A 101 -15.14 -15.00 8.84
C GLU A 101 -13.77 -15.43 9.42
N TYR A 102 -13.33 -14.78 10.50
CA TYR A 102 -12.02 -15.04 11.11
C TYR A 102 -12.06 -16.00 12.31
N TRP A 103 -13.24 -16.37 12.84
CA TRP A 103 -13.36 -17.28 13.99
C TRP A 103 -14.65 -18.12 14.00
N GLY A 104 -14.50 -19.42 13.77
CA GLY A 104 -15.42 -20.45 14.26
C GLY A 104 -14.82 -21.18 15.46
N LEU A 105 -14.63 -20.51 16.62
CA LEU A 105 -14.35 -21.19 17.90
C LEU A 105 -14.66 -20.29 19.11
N SER A 106 -15.52 -20.83 19.98
CA SER A 106 -15.88 -20.50 21.36
C SER A 106 -15.54 -19.10 21.91
N ARG A 107 -16.62 -18.39 22.25
CA ARG A 107 -16.70 -17.20 23.09
C ARG A 107 -16.37 -17.54 24.56
N SER A 108 -15.16 -17.99 24.86
CA SER A 108 -14.73 -18.17 26.25
C SER A 108 -13.83 -17.03 26.72
N SER A 109 -14.02 -16.64 27.97
CA SER A 109 -13.52 -15.48 28.68
C SER A 109 -12.00 -15.30 28.59
N TRP A 110 -11.54 -14.40 27.72
CA TRP A 110 -10.12 -14.04 27.60
C TRP A 110 -9.93 -12.59 28.05
N THR A 111 -8.87 -12.30 28.79
CA THR A 111 -8.54 -10.94 29.24
C THR A 111 -8.33 -10.02 28.03
N SER A 112 -8.85 -8.79 28.09
CA SER A 112 -8.79 -7.80 27.00
C SER A 112 -7.37 -7.58 26.46
N ALA A 113 -6.36 -7.65 27.34
CA ALA A 113 -4.95 -7.48 27.01
C ALA A 113 -4.41 -8.59 26.09
N TRP A 114 -4.76 -9.85 26.33
CA TRP A 114 -4.27 -10.97 25.52
C TRP A 114 -4.84 -10.94 24.10
N VAL A 115 -6.12 -10.57 23.98
CA VAL A 115 -6.79 -10.37 22.69
C VAL A 115 -6.11 -9.26 21.90
N CYS A 116 -5.80 -8.14 22.54
CA CYS A 116 -5.09 -7.02 21.90
C CYS A 116 -3.68 -7.43 21.42
N GLY A 117 -2.92 -8.10 22.28
CA GLY A 117 -1.58 -8.58 21.94
C GLY A 117 -1.58 -9.54 20.76
N LYS A 118 -2.54 -10.48 20.71
CA LYS A 118 -2.70 -11.38 19.56
C LYS A 118 -2.97 -10.62 18.26
N MET A 119 -3.91 -9.66 18.27
CA MET A 119 -4.22 -8.86 17.08
C MET A 119 -3.01 -8.10 16.57
N LEU A 120 -2.20 -7.53 17.47
CA LEU A 120 -0.98 -6.81 17.10
C LEU A 120 0.03 -7.76 16.42
N MET A 121 0.22 -8.97 16.98
CA MET A 121 1.12 -9.97 16.39
C MET A 121 0.64 -10.43 15.01
N ASP A 122 -0.67 -10.63 14.85
CA ASP A 122 -1.26 -11.00 13.56
C ASP A 122 -1.01 -9.90 12.51
N VAL A 123 -1.26 -8.63 12.84
CA VAL A 123 -0.99 -7.47 11.94
C VAL A 123 0.49 -7.37 11.56
N LEU A 124 1.38 -7.50 12.54
CA LEU A 124 2.82 -7.41 12.30
C LEU A 124 3.31 -8.58 11.42
N PHE A 125 2.86 -9.80 11.73
CA PHE A 125 3.23 -10.99 10.97
C PHE A 125 2.75 -10.90 9.51
N GLU A 126 1.47 -10.54 9.28
CA GLU A 126 0.91 -10.36 7.95
C GLU A 126 1.73 -9.36 7.10
N ASN A 127 2.13 -8.25 7.70
CA ASN A 127 2.87 -7.21 7.01
C ASN A 127 4.33 -7.57 6.78
N LEU A 128 4.96 -8.30 7.71
CA LEU A 128 6.30 -8.85 7.50
C LEU A 128 6.32 -9.86 6.34
N VAL A 129 5.34 -10.77 6.29
CA VAL A 129 5.19 -11.73 5.18
C VAL A 129 5.01 -10.98 3.86
N PHE A 130 4.10 -10.00 3.81
CA PHE A 130 3.87 -9.19 2.62
C PHE A 130 5.14 -8.49 2.12
N ILE A 131 5.90 -7.85 3.01
CA ILE A 131 7.16 -7.13 2.67
C ILE A 131 8.23 -8.11 2.17
N CYS A 132 8.37 -9.28 2.80
CA CYS A 132 9.31 -10.33 2.39
C CYS A 132 9.00 -10.84 0.98
N PHE A 133 7.74 -11.21 0.72
CA PHE A 133 7.34 -11.68 -0.61
C PHE A 133 7.45 -10.58 -1.67
N LEU A 134 7.10 -9.34 -1.33
CA LEU A 134 7.27 -8.20 -2.23
C LEU A 134 8.75 -8.00 -2.59
N SER A 135 9.67 -8.12 -1.62
CA SER A 135 11.11 -8.05 -1.87
C SER A 135 11.59 -9.15 -2.80
N ILE A 136 11.22 -10.38 -2.50
CA ILE A 136 11.66 -11.56 -3.25
C ILE A 136 11.09 -11.53 -4.67
N ALA A 137 9.79 -11.29 -4.82
CA ALA A 137 9.12 -11.21 -6.10
C ALA A 137 9.67 -10.05 -6.95
N THR A 138 9.97 -8.91 -6.34
CA THR A 138 10.62 -7.79 -7.05
C THR A 138 12.01 -8.18 -7.54
N ARG A 139 12.83 -8.82 -6.71
CA ARG A 139 14.16 -9.30 -7.12
C ARG A 139 14.11 -10.28 -8.29
N ILE A 140 13.16 -11.22 -8.26
CA ILE A 140 13.04 -12.28 -9.28
C ILE A 140 12.44 -11.76 -10.58
N LEU A 141 11.30 -11.07 -10.51
CA LEU A 141 10.48 -10.74 -11.69
C LEU A 141 10.87 -9.41 -12.35
N LEU A 142 11.43 -8.47 -11.59
CA LEU A 142 11.79 -7.15 -12.13
C LEU A 142 13.27 -7.05 -12.54
N LYS A 143 14.13 -8.02 -12.17
CA LYS A 143 15.57 -8.14 -12.53
C LYS A 143 16.38 -6.82 -12.48
N SER A 144 15.88 -5.78 -11.81
CA SER A 144 16.41 -4.42 -11.85
C SER A 144 17.11 -4.06 -10.54
N LEU A 145 18.25 -3.39 -10.71
CA LEU A 145 19.41 -3.23 -9.82
C LEU A 145 19.17 -3.10 -8.29
N PRO A 146 20.06 -3.73 -7.49
CA PRO A 146 20.15 -3.54 -6.05
C PRO A 146 20.81 -2.20 -5.72
N GLU A 147 20.00 -1.15 -5.67
CA GLU A 147 20.39 0.07 -4.96
C GLU A 147 19.43 0.19 -3.77
N VAL A 148 19.97 0.17 -2.54
CA VAL A 148 19.16 0.15 -1.30
C VAL A 148 18.15 1.30 -1.26
N ALA A 149 18.50 2.45 -1.84
CA ALA A 149 17.62 3.60 -2.00
C ALA A 149 16.36 3.27 -2.84
N ARG A 150 16.50 2.53 -3.94
CA ARG A 150 15.39 2.15 -4.82
C ARG A 150 14.40 1.19 -4.15
N TYR A 151 14.84 0.39 -3.19
CA TYR A 151 13.94 -0.50 -2.45
C TYR A 151 13.07 0.27 -1.45
N LYS A 152 13.65 1.24 -0.71
CA LYS A 152 12.88 2.11 0.21
C LYS A 152 11.81 2.89 -0.55
N ASP A 153 12.15 3.37 -1.73
CA ASP A 153 11.26 4.05 -2.66
C ASP A 153 10.08 3.16 -3.11
N ILE A 154 10.34 1.90 -3.49
CA ILE A 154 9.30 0.93 -3.85
C ILE A 154 8.38 0.66 -2.67
N LEU A 155 8.94 0.44 -1.47
CA LEU A 155 8.15 0.22 -0.26
C LEU A 155 7.27 1.41 0.07
N LEU A 156 7.84 2.63 0.10
CA LEU A 156 7.08 3.85 0.34
C LEU A 156 5.96 4.00 -0.69
N ALA A 157 6.24 3.75 -1.97
CA ALA A 157 5.22 3.81 -3.02
C ALA A 157 4.09 2.81 -2.80
N ILE A 158 4.39 1.58 -2.37
CA ILE A 158 3.38 0.55 -2.06
C ILE A 158 2.53 0.96 -0.85
N VAL A 159 3.17 1.48 0.21
CA VAL A 159 2.47 1.93 1.42
C VAL A 159 1.55 3.11 1.10
N VAL A 160 2.05 4.12 0.39
CA VAL A 160 1.27 5.32 0.00
C VAL A 160 0.15 4.98 -1.00
N SER A 161 0.38 4.03 -1.93
CA SER A 161 -0.64 3.61 -2.89
C SER A 161 -1.73 2.69 -2.31
N SER A 162 -1.60 2.29 -1.05
CA SER A 162 -2.61 1.49 -0.33
C SER A 162 -3.70 2.37 0.33
N TYR A 163 -3.97 3.56 -0.21
CA TYR A 163 -4.92 4.53 0.36
C TYR A 163 -6.37 4.03 0.43
N PHE A 164 -6.77 3.10 -0.44
CA PHE A 164 -8.11 2.48 -0.41
C PHE A 164 -8.41 1.74 0.90
N LYS A 165 -7.39 1.36 1.69
CA LYS A 165 -7.61 0.77 3.00
C LYS A 165 -8.35 1.70 3.98
N VAL A 166 -8.39 3.01 3.72
CA VAL A 166 -9.20 3.98 4.52
C VAL A 166 -10.68 3.58 4.59
N PHE A 167 -11.20 2.88 3.58
CA PHE A 167 -12.58 2.40 3.58
C PHE A 167 -12.87 1.37 4.68
N PHE A 168 -11.84 0.72 5.26
CA PHE A 168 -12.03 -0.12 6.45
C PHE A 168 -12.50 0.67 7.67
N ILE A 169 -12.18 1.96 7.76
CA ILE A 169 -12.71 2.84 8.82
C ILE A 169 -14.20 3.08 8.60
N ALA A 170 -14.63 3.34 7.36
CA ALA A 170 -16.05 3.47 7.06
C ALA A 170 -16.82 2.17 7.37
N MET A 171 -16.22 1.02 7.10
CA MET A 171 -16.77 -0.27 7.48
C MET A 171 -16.77 -0.53 8.99
N MET A 172 -16.00 0.19 9.80
CA MET A 172 -16.17 0.11 11.26
C MET A 172 -17.49 0.75 11.70
N VAL A 173 -17.87 1.85 11.07
CA VAL A 173 -19.09 2.60 11.40
C VAL A 173 -20.34 1.93 10.82
N TRP A 174 -20.27 1.44 9.59
CA TRP A 174 -21.40 0.80 8.90
C TRP A 174 -21.27 -0.72 8.80
N GLU A 175 -22.39 -1.41 8.87
CA GLU A 175 -22.47 -2.87 8.70
C GLU A 175 -22.51 -3.23 7.21
N PHE A 176 -21.37 -3.71 6.70
CA PHE A 176 -21.25 -4.23 5.34
C PHE A 176 -20.91 -5.73 5.36
N PRO A 177 -21.33 -6.49 4.34
CA PRO A 177 -20.94 -7.88 4.20
C PRO A 177 -19.43 -8.00 4.00
N ALA A 178 -18.85 -9.12 4.43
CA ALA A 178 -17.41 -9.35 4.33
C ALA A 178 -16.88 -9.36 2.88
N SER A 179 -17.77 -9.58 1.89
CA SER A 179 -17.45 -9.43 0.47
C SER A 179 -16.84 -8.06 0.12
N VAL A 180 -17.24 -6.99 0.82
CA VAL A 180 -16.70 -5.64 0.61
C VAL A 180 -15.22 -5.54 1.00
N VAL A 181 -14.75 -6.33 1.97
CA VAL A 181 -13.32 -6.42 2.31
C VAL A 181 -12.50 -6.85 1.10
N PHE A 182 -12.95 -7.90 0.41
CA PHE A 182 -12.25 -8.42 -0.78
C PHE A 182 -12.29 -7.44 -1.96
N ILE A 183 -13.39 -6.69 -2.10
CA ILE A 183 -13.48 -5.62 -3.10
C ILE A 183 -12.44 -4.53 -2.82
N ILE A 184 -12.33 -4.07 -1.57
CA ILE A 184 -11.32 -3.08 -1.16
C ILE A 184 -9.91 -3.63 -1.38
N ASP A 185 -9.64 -4.87 -0.99
CA ASP A 185 -8.34 -5.53 -1.22
C ASP A 185 -8.01 -5.61 -2.73
N GLY A 186 -9.01 -5.83 -3.59
CA GLY A 186 -8.87 -5.78 -5.05
C GLY A 186 -8.50 -4.38 -5.57
N PHE A 187 -9.12 -3.33 -5.05
CA PHE A 187 -8.75 -1.94 -5.38
C PHE A 187 -7.32 -1.62 -4.92
N VAL A 188 -6.93 -2.03 -3.71
CA VAL A 188 -5.57 -1.89 -3.18
C VAL A 188 -4.55 -2.64 -4.06
N LEU A 189 -4.89 -3.85 -4.52
CA LEU A 189 -4.04 -4.59 -5.45
C LEU A 189 -3.84 -3.80 -6.75
N SER A 190 -4.92 -3.32 -7.36
CA SER A 190 -4.86 -2.56 -8.61
C SER A 190 -4.09 -1.24 -8.49
N SER A 191 -4.25 -0.50 -7.39
CA SER A 191 -3.51 0.74 -7.12
C SER A 191 -2.02 0.48 -6.94
N ASN A 192 -1.66 -0.59 -6.22
CA ASN A 192 -0.27 -1.00 -6.01
C ASN A 192 0.40 -1.43 -7.32
N VAL A 193 -0.32 -2.09 -8.23
CA VAL A 193 0.21 -2.46 -9.56
C VAL A 193 0.56 -1.21 -10.38
N VAL A 194 -0.31 -0.19 -10.39
CA VAL A 194 -0.06 1.07 -11.10
C VAL A 194 1.12 1.82 -10.49
N ALA A 195 1.17 1.91 -9.16
CA ALA A 195 2.29 2.51 -8.45
C ALA A 195 3.62 1.80 -8.76
N LEU A 196 3.64 0.47 -8.70
CA LEU A 196 4.84 -0.32 -9.00
C LEU A 196 5.28 -0.14 -10.45
N LYS A 197 4.34 -0.10 -11.41
CA LYS A 197 4.64 0.22 -12.82
C LYS A 197 5.27 1.60 -12.97
N VAL A 198 4.77 2.60 -12.24
CA VAL A 198 5.30 3.97 -12.29
C VAL A 198 6.72 4.03 -11.73
N VAL A 199 7.00 3.35 -10.61
CA VAL A 199 8.33 3.37 -9.97
C VAL A 199 9.36 2.55 -10.75
N THR A 200 8.96 1.39 -11.27
CA THR A 200 9.90 0.43 -11.88
C THR A 200 10.02 0.55 -13.39
N HIS A 201 9.13 1.31 -14.05
CA HIS A 201 9.02 1.42 -15.51
C HIS A 201 8.93 0.07 -16.24
N SER A 202 8.50 -0.99 -15.55
CA SER A 202 8.47 -2.34 -16.08
C SER A 202 7.16 -2.65 -16.81
N ALA A 203 7.13 -3.78 -17.51
CA ALA A 203 5.93 -4.29 -18.14
C ALA A 203 4.81 -4.51 -17.11
N MET A 204 3.58 -4.15 -17.50
CA MET A 204 2.40 -4.27 -16.63
C MET A 204 2.23 -5.70 -16.10
N ALA A 205 2.44 -6.71 -16.94
CA ALA A 205 2.34 -8.12 -16.56
C ALA A 205 3.30 -8.52 -15.41
N ARG A 206 4.53 -7.98 -15.41
CA ARG A 206 5.50 -8.23 -14.33
C ARG A 206 5.05 -7.57 -13.03
N CYS A 207 4.53 -6.34 -13.11
CA CYS A 207 4.02 -5.62 -11.95
C CYS A 207 2.79 -6.33 -11.35
N ILE A 208 1.88 -6.81 -12.20
CA ILE A 208 0.73 -7.64 -11.80
C ILE A 208 1.21 -8.89 -11.07
N GLY A 209 2.16 -9.64 -11.65
CA GLY A 209 2.68 -10.87 -11.04
C GLY A 209 3.30 -10.62 -9.66
N VAL A 210 4.11 -9.56 -9.51
CA VAL A 210 4.73 -9.20 -8.23
C VAL A 210 3.69 -8.85 -7.17
N CYS A 211 2.75 -7.95 -7.49
CA CYS A 211 1.72 -7.55 -6.53
C CYS A 211 0.78 -8.70 -6.19
N PHE A 212 0.42 -9.54 -7.17
CA PHE A 212 -0.43 -10.69 -6.96
C PHE A 212 0.22 -11.71 -6.04
N ILE A 213 1.50 -12.07 -6.26
CA ILE A 213 2.23 -12.99 -5.37
C ILE A 213 2.30 -12.43 -3.94
N ALA A 214 2.60 -11.14 -3.78
CA ALA A 214 2.68 -10.51 -2.46
C ALA A 214 1.33 -10.54 -1.72
N HIS A 215 0.24 -10.14 -2.39
CA HIS A 215 -1.10 -10.14 -1.78
C HIS A 215 -1.67 -11.54 -1.56
N ALA A 216 -1.40 -12.49 -2.47
CA ALA A 216 -1.77 -13.89 -2.29
C ALA A 216 -1.06 -14.50 -1.08
N SER A 217 0.20 -14.14 -0.84
CA SER A 217 0.94 -14.59 0.35
C SER A 217 0.33 -14.07 1.66
N LYS A 218 -0.18 -12.83 1.68
CA LYS A 218 -0.91 -12.27 2.82
C LYS A 218 -2.21 -13.01 3.07
N PHE A 219 -2.97 -13.34 2.01
CA PHE A 219 -4.19 -14.13 2.13
C PHE A 219 -3.93 -15.57 2.63
N LEU A 220 -2.86 -16.22 2.14
CA LEU A 220 -2.49 -17.58 2.53
C LEU A 220 -1.87 -17.65 3.93
N GLY A 221 -1.06 -16.66 4.34
CA GLY A 221 -0.48 -16.59 5.68
C GLY A 221 -1.54 -16.64 6.77
N ASN A 222 -2.70 -16.03 6.52
CA ASN A 222 -3.85 -16.05 7.43
C ASN A 222 -4.49 -17.43 7.56
N ARG A 223 -4.42 -18.27 6.52
CA ARG A 223 -4.91 -19.66 6.51
C ARG A 223 -3.90 -20.64 7.11
N VAL A 224 -2.60 -20.42 6.93
CA VAL A 224 -1.56 -21.33 7.40
C VAL A 224 -1.39 -21.27 8.93
N LEU A 225 -1.64 -20.13 9.57
CA LEU A 225 -1.66 -20.03 11.03
C LEU A 225 -2.84 -20.79 11.69
N GLU A 226 -3.83 -21.25 10.92
CA GLU A 226 -4.95 -22.09 11.39
C GLU A 226 -4.54 -23.57 11.60
N VAL A 227 -3.50 -24.03 10.89
CA VAL A 227 -3.07 -25.44 10.91
C VAL A 227 -2.42 -25.86 12.24
N PRO A 228 -1.51 -25.10 12.87
CA PRO A 228 -0.86 -25.58 14.09
C PRO A 228 -1.79 -25.55 15.33
N LEU A 229 -2.83 -24.71 15.36
CA LEU A 229 -3.73 -24.63 16.52
C LEU A 229 -4.80 -25.74 16.52
N SER A 230 -5.27 -26.17 15.34
CA SER A 230 -6.22 -27.28 15.21
C SER A 230 -5.60 -28.64 15.57
N ILE A 231 -4.29 -28.79 15.32
CA ILE A 231 -3.52 -29.98 15.70
C ILE A 231 -3.27 -30.01 17.21
N SER A 232 -2.95 -28.86 17.82
CA SER A 232 -2.74 -28.75 19.27
C SER A 232 -4.03 -29.00 20.08
N LEU A 233 -5.18 -28.49 19.61
CA LEU A 233 -6.48 -28.77 20.24
C LEU A 233 -6.91 -30.23 20.07
N ARG A 234 -6.64 -30.88 18.92
CA ARG A 234 -6.88 -32.33 18.77
C ARG A 234 -6.01 -33.16 19.71
N TYR A 235 -4.74 -32.79 19.89
CA TYR A 235 -3.83 -33.48 20.80
C TYR A 235 -4.31 -33.41 22.26
N PHE A 236 -4.80 -32.24 22.70
CA PHE A 236 -5.36 -32.08 24.04
C PHE A 236 -6.68 -32.83 24.27
N SER A 237 -7.53 -32.95 23.25
CA SER A 237 -8.75 -33.77 23.33
C SER A 237 -8.50 -35.28 23.28
N ILE A 238 -7.34 -35.74 22.76
CA ILE A 238 -6.97 -37.16 22.69
C ILE A 238 -6.21 -37.61 23.96
N LEU A 239 -5.46 -36.71 24.63
CA LEU A 239 -4.83 -37.00 25.93
C LEU A 239 -5.74 -36.77 27.15
N GLY A 240 -6.97 -36.27 26.94
CA GLY A 240 -7.96 -36.01 27.98
C GLY A 240 -9.05 -37.10 28.11
N CYS A 241 -8.73 -38.35 27.79
CA CYS A 241 -9.54 -39.55 28.09
C CYS A 241 -8.67 -40.59 28.78
#